data_AF-A0A1D2MXE6-F1
#
_entry.id   AF-A0A1D2MXE6-F1
#
_cell.length_a   1.000
_cell.length_b   1.000
_cell.length_c   1.000
_cell.angle_alpha   90.00
_cell.angle_beta   90.00
_cell.angle_gamma   90.00
#
_symmetry.space_group_name_H-M   'P 1'
#
loop_
_entity.id
_entity.type
_entity.pdbx_description
1 polymer ?
#
loop_
_entity_poly.entity_id
_entity_poly.type
_entity_poly.pdbx_seq_one_letter_code
_entity_poly.pdbx_strand_id
1 'polypeptide(L)'
;MNNYERKVGRITGLDVMNMFFVYKNQLKLSNLIESSDATFTDIIHTNDGQIGLQGDYGQVDVYPDGGEHQNSCLQSGPLGNLIEFATGGCSHIIVARYWAESIDNDTMTACKADSYEDFKNANNSRCINEKATFGEYVSQSAFGKFYLDYPLTKAPTL
;
A
#
# COMPACT_ATOMS: atom_id res chain seq x y z
N MET A 1 23.28 18.83 25.95
CA MET A 1 22.29 17.76 26.23
C MET A 1 22.28 16.88 24.99
N ASN A 2 22.68 15.61 25.11
CA ASN A 2 22.79 14.71 23.96
C ASN A 2 21.41 14.11 23.66
N ASN A 3 20.72 14.66 22.66
CA ASN A 3 19.51 14.06 22.13
C ASN A 3 19.90 12.91 21.19
N TYR A 4 20.01 11.71 21.74
CA TYR A 4 19.92 10.52 20.89
C TYR A 4 18.43 10.29 20.60
N GLU A 5 17.89 10.97 19.59
CA GLU A 5 16.62 10.58 19.00
C GLU A 5 16.80 9.18 18.42
N ARG A 6 16.36 8.17 19.18
CA ARG A 6 16.29 6.80 18.70
C ARG A 6 15.03 6.68 17.86
N LYS A 7 15.20 6.44 16.56
CA LYS A 7 14.09 6.08 15.67
C LYS A 7 13.48 4.76 16.11
N VAL A 8 12.17 4.63 15.91
CA VAL A 8 11.49 3.33 16.02
C VAL A 8 11.98 2.40 14.92
N GLY A 9 11.97 1.09 15.17
CA GLY A 9 12.56 0.10 14.27
C GLY A 9 11.83 -0.01 12.93
N ARG A 10 10.49 -0.01 12.96
CA ARG A 10 9.65 -0.10 11.77
C ARG A 10 8.36 0.69 11.94
N ILE A 11 7.90 1.35 10.87
CA ILE A 11 6.53 1.84 10.72
C ILE A 11 5.95 1.21 9.46
N THR A 12 4.76 0.62 9.58
CA THR A 12 3.98 0.16 8.43
C THR A 12 2.75 1.05 8.26
N GLY A 13 2.65 1.73 7.14
CA GLY A 13 1.48 2.51 6.74
C GLY A 13 0.47 1.62 6.03
N LEU A 14 -0.73 1.48 6.60
CA LEU A 14 -1.82 0.71 6.01
C LEU A 14 -2.83 1.68 5.40
N ASP A 15 -2.77 1.84 4.08
CA ASP A 15 -3.56 2.77 3.27
C ASP A 15 -3.77 4.10 3.97
N VAL A 16 -2.65 4.78 4.21
CA VAL A 16 -2.59 5.96 5.08
C VAL A 16 -3.60 6.98 4.59
N MET A 17 -4.58 7.31 5.41
CA MET A 17 -5.63 8.22 5.00
C MET A 17 -5.03 9.56 4.57
N ASN A 18 -5.41 10.02 3.38
CA ASN A 18 -5.29 11.40 2.95
C ASN A 18 -6.22 12.22 3.83
N MET A 19 -5.81 12.49 5.06
CA MET A 19 -6.62 13.20 6.04
C MET A 19 -7.18 14.45 5.34
N PHE A 20 -8.49 14.69 5.45
CA PHE A 20 -9.26 15.81 4.86
C PHE A 20 -8.68 17.25 5.10
N PHE A 21 -7.47 17.36 5.65
CA PHE A 21 -6.74 18.54 6.10
C PHE A 21 -5.72 19.13 5.12
N VAL A 22 -5.32 18.44 4.04
CA VAL A 22 -4.59 19.11 2.93
C VAL A 22 -5.45 20.24 2.36
N TYR A 23 -6.79 20.05 2.34
CA TYR A 23 -7.76 21.05 1.92
C TYR A 23 -7.93 22.27 2.85
N LYS A 24 -7.46 22.20 4.11
CA LYS A 24 -7.56 23.32 5.07
C LYS A 24 -6.25 24.07 5.31
N ASN A 25 -5.16 23.74 4.60
CA ASN A 25 -3.82 24.28 4.86
C ASN A 25 -3.36 24.14 6.34
N GLN A 26 -3.89 23.17 7.10
CA GLN A 26 -3.56 23.01 8.52
C GLN A 26 -2.52 21.92 8.79
N LEU A 27 -2.21 21.09 7.80
CA LEU A 27 -1.09 20.14 7.88
C LEU A 27 0.00 20.59 6.93
N LYS A 28 1.23 20.71 7.46
CA LYS A 28 2.44 20.83 6.63
C LYS A 28 2.75 19.43 6.10
N LEU A 29 3.37 19.36 4.91
CA LEU A 29 3.92 18.10 4.38
C LEU A 29 4.79 17.35 5.40
N SER A 30 5.53 18.10 6.22
CA SER A 30 6.35 17.57 7.33
C SER A 30 5.59 16.84 8.44
N ASN A 31 4.26 16.79 8.39
CA ASN A 31 3.43 16.04 9.34
C ASN A 31 2.89 14.73 8.75
N LEU A 32 3.12 14.50 7.46
CA LEU A 32 2.81 13.23 6.81
C LEU A 32 3.88 12.21 7.19
N ILE A 33 3.50 10.94 7.11
CA ILE A 33 4.46 9.86 7.22
C ILE A 33 5.53 10.01 6.13
N GLU A 34 6.79 9.80 6.48
CA GLU A 34 7.91 9.76 5.55
C GLU A 34 8.83 8.57 5.83
N SER A 35 9.64 8.21 4.84
CA SER A 35 10.65 7.14 4.96
C SER A 35 11.66 7.40 6.07
N SER A 36 11.80 8.66 6.49
CA SER A 36 12.72 9.09 7.53
C SER A 36 12.16 8.95 8.97
N ASP A 37 10.88 8.63 9.15
CA ASP A 37 10.25 8.56 10.49
C ASP A 37 10.70 7.34 11.32
N ALA A 38 11.19 6.29 10.66
CA ALA A 38 11.68 5.06 11.27
C ALA A 38 13.05 4.64 10.71
N THR A 39 13.62 3.57 11.26
CA THR A 39 14.73 2.88 10.61
C THR A 39 14.29 2.19 9.32
N PHE A 40 13.04 1.76 9.26
CA PHE A 40 12.41 1.21 8.06
C PHE A 40 10.93 1.61 8.02
N THR A 41 10.48 2.18 6.90
CA THR A 41 9.08 2.53 6.69
C THR A 41 8.59 1.83 5.44
N ASP A 42 7.51 1.07 5.55
CA ASP A 42 6.83 0.44 4.41
C ASP A 42 5.36 0.85 4.36
N ILE A 43 4.81 1.06 3.17
CA ILE A 43 3.44 1.53 2.99
C ILE A 43 2.73 0.65 1.98
N ILE A 44 1.50 0.28 2.32
CA ILE A 44 0.61 -0.49 1.46
C ILE A 44 -0.54 0.42 1.04
N HIS A 45 -0.64 0.67 -0.25
CA HIS A 45 -1.61 1.56 -0.87
C HIS A 45 -2.71 0.73 -1.51
N THR A 46 -3.93 0.81 -1.01
CA THR A 46 -5.07 0.06 -1.55
C THR A 46 -6.21 0.95 -2.01
N ASN A 47 -6.23 2.23 -1.64
CA ASN A 47 -7.12 3.25 -2.18
C ASN A 47 -6.39 4.58 -2.44
N ASP A 48 -5.23 4.49 -3.09
CA ASP A 48 -4.35 5.61 -3.47
C ASP A 48 -5.12 6.70 -4.22
N GLY A 49 -4.98 7.95 -3.79
CA GLY A 49 -5.58 9.10 -4.47
C GLY A 49 -7.08 9.34 -4.23
N GLN A 50 -7.78 8.44 -3.51
CA GLN A 50 -9.18 8.65 -3.12
C GLN A 50 -9.31 8.90 -1.61
N ILE A 51 -9.38 7.86 -0.79
CA ILE A 51 -9.27 8.00 0.68
C ILE A 51 -7.79 7.92 1.09
N GLY A 52 -7.00 7.08 0.43
CA GLY A 52 -5.57 6.91 0.67
C GLY A 52 -4.72 8.09 0.18
N LEU A 53 -3.62 8.33 0.88
CA LEU A 53 -2.66 9.39 0.62
C LEU A 53 -1.87 9.11 -0.66
N GLN A 54 -2.09 9.94 -1.68
CA GLN A 54 -1.43 9.78 -2.97
C GLN A 54 0.08 10.02 -2.89
N GLY A 55 0.87 9.07 -3.39
CA GLY A 55 2.30 9.21 -3.60
C GLY A 55 3.16 8.14 -2.92
N ASP A 56 4.47 8.34 -2.95
CA ASP A 56 5.45 7.42 -2.36
C ASP A 56 5.96 8.05 -1.06
N TYR A 57 5.70 7.41 0.08
CA TYR A 57 6.09 7.93 1.39
C TYR A 57 6.92 6.93 2.19
N GLY A 58 7.04 5.69 1.72
CA GLY A 58 7.85 4.65 2.34
C GLY A 58 9.28 4.62 1.82
N GLN A 59 10.10 3.79 2.47
CA GLN A 59 11.25 3.20 1.79
C GLN A 59 10.78 2.17 0.77
N VAL A 60 9.70 1.47 1.10
CA VAL A 60 8.99 0.54 0.24
C VAL A 60 7.54 0.97 0.15
N ASP A 61 7.05 1.19 -1.06
CA ASP A 61 5.64 1.46 -1.33
C ASP A 61 5.09 0.31 -2.17
N VAL A 62 4.02 -0.33 -1.71
CA VAL A 62 3.41 -1.47 -2.40
C VAL A 62 1.99 -1.14 -2.80
N TYR A 63 1.64 -1.43 -4.06
CA TYR A 63 0.36 -1.11 -4.68
C TYR A 63 -0.33 -2.40 -5.17
N PRO A 64 -1.02 -3.14 -4.28
CA PRO A 64 -1.84 -4.28 -4.69
C PRO A 64 -2.92 -3.87 -5.70
N ASP A 65 -3.08 -4.68 -6.75
CA ASP A 65 -4.03 -4.42 -7.85
C ASP A 65 -3.86 -3.05 -8.52
N GLY A 66 -2.68 -2.41 -8.39
CA GLY A 66 -2.41 -1.06 -8.88
C GLY A 66 -2.70 0.06 -7.88
N GLY A 67 -3.30 -0.25 -6.73
CA GLY A 67 -3.36 0.62 -5.55
C GLY A 67 -4.57 1.55 -5.44
N GLU A 68 -5.32 1.82 -6.51
CA GLU A 68 -6.48 2.72 -6.47
C GLU A 68 -7.77 2.01 -6.03
N HIS A 69 -8.04 0.84 -6.61
CA HIS A 69 -9.22 0.04 -6.33
C HIS A 69 -8.85 -1.44 -6.31
N GLN A 70 -9.32 -2.15 -5.29
CA GLN A 70 -8.97 -3.55 -5.09
C GLN A 70 -9.93 -4.46 -5.84
N ASN A 71 -9.40 -5.42 -6.58
CA ASN A 71 -10.21 -6.35 -7.38
C ASN A 71 -11.21 -7.14 -6.51
N SER A 72 -10.84 -7.38 -5.25
CA SER A 72 -11.68 -8.05 -4.25
C SER A 72 -12.92 -7.22 -3.84
N CYS A 73 -12.90 -5.91 -4.05
CA CYS A 73 -14.01 -4.99 -3.77
C CYS A 73 -14.95 -4.81 -4.98
N LEU A 74 -14.48 -5.11 -6.20
CA LEU A 74 -15.21 -4.95 -7.46
C LEU A 74 -16.05 -6.19 -7.86
N GLN A 75 -16.34 -7.08 -6.90
CA GLN A 75 -17.09 -8.33 -7.12
C GLN A 75 -18.56 -8.24 -6.68
N SER A 76 -19.02 -7.04 -6.30
CA SER A 76 -20.35 -6.81 -5.71
C SER A 76 -21.44 -6.50 -6.75
N GLY A 77 -21.17 -6.75 -8.04
CA GLY A 77 -22.06 -6.44 -9.16
C GLY A 77 -22.10 -4.94 -9.51
N PRO A 78 -22.85 -4.52 -10.55
CA PRO A 78 -22.79 -3.16 -11.09
C PRO A 78 -23.05 -2.06 -10.05
N LEU A 79 -24.07 -2.23 -9.20
CA LEU A 79 -24.38 -1.24 -8.16
C LEU A 79 -23.31 -1.20 -7.06
N GLY A 80 -22.81 -2.35 -6.63
CA GLY A 80 -21.74 -2.43 -5.64
C GLY A 80 -20.44 -1.79 -6.16
N ASN A 81 -20.11 -2.04 -7.42
CA ASN A 81 -18.94 -1.43 -8.06
C ASN A 81 -19.11 0.09 -8.20
N LEU A 82 -20.31 0.59 -8.53
CA LEU A 82 -20.57 2.03 -8.55
C LEU A 82 -20.39 2.66 -7.16
N ILE A 83 -20.86 2.00 -6.10
CA ILE A 83 -20.65 2.47 -4.71
C ILE A 83 -19.15 2.47 -4.38
N GLU A 84 -18.43 1.42 -4.76
CA GLU A 84 -16.99 1.34 -4.53
C GLU A 84 -16.23 2.44 -5.28
N PHE A 85 -16.50 2.66 -6.57
CA PHE A 85 -15.87 3.77 -7.30
C PHE A 85 -16.23 5.14 -6.70
N ALA A 86 -17.46 5.30 -6.20
CA ALA A 86 -17.89 6.56 -5.60
C ALA A 86 -17.28 6.82 -4.21
N THR A 87 -16.99 5.78 -3.44
CA THR A 87 -16.64 5.91 -2.01
C THR A 87 -15.23 5.44 -1.66
N GLY A 88 -14.68 4.44 -2.34
CA GLY A 88 -13.39 3.81 -2.02
C GLY A 88 -13.39 3.02 -0.71
N GLY A 89 -14.55 2.89 -0.05
CA GLY A 89 -14.62 2.42 1.33
C GLY A 89 -14.12 0.99 1.53
N CYS A 90 -14.42 0.08 0.59
CA CYS A 90 -13.91 -1.30 0.68
C CYS A 90 -12.41 -1.31 0.39
N SER A 91 -11.96 -0.64 -0.67
CA SER A 91 -10.55 -0.59 -1.03
C SER A 91 -9.69 0.07 0.05
N HIS A 92 -10.22 1.01 0.82
CA HIS A 92 -9.49 1.64 1.91
C HIS A 92 -9.28 0.70 3.11
N ILE A 93 -10.32 -0.03 3.53
CA ILE A 93 -10.24 -0.87 4.74
C ILE A 93 -9.61 -2.25 4.50
N ILE A 94 -9.61 -2.73 3.26
CA ILE A 94 -9.13 -4.09 2.93
C ILE A 94 -7.62 -4.27 3.14
N VAL A 95 -6.84 -3.17 3.21
CA VAL A 95 -5.41 -3.19 3.54
C VAL A 95 -5.11 -3.96 4.83
N ALA A 96 -5.96 -3.83 5.85
CA ALA A 96 -5.78 -4.51 7.13
C ALA A 96 -5.82 -6.04 6.94
N ARG A 97 -6.62 -6.51 5.98
CA ARG A 97 -6.72 -7.92 5.65
C ARG A 97 -5.55 -8.41 4.81
N TYR A 98 -5.11 -7.64 3.81
CA TYR A 98 -3.89 -7.99 3.09
C TYR A 98 -2.70 -8.12 4.05
N TRP A 99 -2.54 -7.16 4.96
CA TRP A 99 -1.46 -7.20 5.95
C TRP A 99 -1.60 -8.39 6.91
N ALA A 100 -2.80 -8.65 7.44
CA ALA A 100 -3.03 -9.82 8.29
C ALA A 100 -2.72 -11.14 7.58
N GLU A 101 -3.09 -11.29 6.31
CA GLU A 101 -2.80 -12.49 5.52
C GLU A 101 -1.29 -12.68 5.28
N SER A 102 -0.53 -11.58 5.15
CA SER A 102 0.93 -11.64 5.00
C SER A 102 1.68 -12.19 6.22
N ILE A 103 1.04 -12.19 7.41
CA ILE A 103 1.63 -12.75 8.64
C ILE A 103 1.71 -14.28 8.54
N ASP A 104 0.68 -14.89 7.97
CA ASP A 104 0.55 -16.35 7.82
C ASP A 104 1.04 -16.84 6.44
N ASN A 105 1.26 -15.93 5.49
CA ASN A 105 1.67 -16.25 4.12
C ASN A 105 2.83 -15.37 3.64
N ASP A 106 4.06 -15.84 3.89
CA ASP A 106 5.30 -15.19 3.45
C ASP A 106 5.62 -15.36 1.95
N THR A 107 4.73 -16.04 1.20
CA THR A 107 4.92 -16.29 -0.24
C THR A 107 4.34 -15.20 -1.13
N MET A 108 3.57 -14.28 -0.55
CA MET A 108 3.04 -13.10 -1.25
C MET A 108 4.20 -12.26 -1.79
N THR A 109 4.40 -12.26 -3.11
CA THR A 109 5.54 -11.63 -3.76
C THR A 109 5.10 -10.42 -4.55
N ALA A 110 5.66 -9.25 -4.24
CA ALA A 110 5.50 -8.03 -5.00
C ALA A 110 6.74 -7.76 -5.88
N CYS A 111 6.52 -7.19 -7.05
CA CYS A 111 7.55 -6.96 -8.05
C CYS A 111 7.81 -5.48 -8.24
N LYS A 112 9.10 -5.12 -8.30
CA LYS A 112 9.48 -3.73 -8.53
C LYS A 112 9.13 -3.28 -9.95
N ALA A 113 8.48 -2.13 -10.08
CA ALA A 113 8.19 -1.50 -11.36
C ALA A 113 8.00 0.01 -11.17
N ASP A 114 8.10 0.79 -12.26
CA ASP A 114 7.88 2.24 -12.19
C ASP A 114 6.38 2.60 -12.17
N SER A 115 5.53 1.71 -12.70
CA SER A 115 4.07 1.85 -12.71
C SER A 115 3.37 0.49 -12.72
N TYR A 116 2.06 0.48 -12.44
CA TYR A 116 1.26 -0.74 -12.56
C TYR A 116 1.19 -1.25 -14.00
N GLU A 117 1.09 -0.36 -15.00
CA GLU A 117 1.12 -0.72 -16.42
C GLU A 117 2.43 -1.42 -16.80
N ASP A 118 3.54 -0.93 -16.28
CA ASP A 118 4.85 -1.54 -16.45
C ASP A 118 4.95 -2.92 -15.82
N PHE A 119 4.35 -3.10 -14.65
CA PHE A 119 4.19 -4.40 -14.00
C PHE A 119 3.36 -5.36 -14.87
N LYS A 120 2.24 -4.91 -15.45
CA LYS A 120 1.40 -5.73 -16.35
C LYS A 120 2.11 -6.09 -17.66
N ASN A 121 2.79 -5.13 -18.28
CA ASN A 121 3.52 -5.30 -19.55
C ASN A 121 4.79 -6.13 -19.42
N ALA A 122 5.31 -6.28 -18.20
CA ALA A 122 6.52 -7.04 -17.96
C ALA A 122 6.42 -8.51 -18.36
N ASN A 123 5.22 -9.10 -18.55
CA ASN A 123 5.06 -10.53 -18.84
C ASN A 123 5.97 -11.41 -17.94
N ASN A 124 6.05 -11.09 -16.65
CA ASN A 124 6.97 -11.64 -15.63
C ASN A 124 8.47 -11.31 -15.76
N SER A 125 8.96 -10.67 -16.82
CA SER A 125 10.39 -10.35 -17.01
C SER A 125 10.94 -9.29 -16.04
N ARG A 126 10.17 -8.25 -15.68
CA ARG A 126 10.56 -7.26 -14.64
C ARG A 126 10.48 -7.83 -13.22
N CYS A 127 9.57 -8.77 -12.98
CA CYS A 127 9.55 -9.52 -11.72
C CYS A 127 10.84 -10.31 -11.47
N ILE A 128 11.69 -10.57 -12.47
CA ILE A 128 12.91 -11.38 -12.29
C ILE A 128 14.01 -10.60 -11.57
N ASN A 129 14.10 -9.28 -11.77
CA ASN A 129 15.29 -8.53 -11.36
C ASN A 129 15.21 -8.04 -9.91
N GLU A 130 14.04 -7.62 -9.42
CA GLU A 130 13.87 -7.17 -8.03
C GLU A 130 12.46 -7.50 -7.51
N LYS A 131 12.42 -8.33 -6.45
CA LYS A 131 11.21 -8.77 -5.75
C LYS A 131 11.29 -8.39 -4.28
N ALA A 132 10.13 -8.22 -3.66
CA ALA A 132 10.00 -8.10 -2.22
C ALA A 132 8.86 -9.01 -1.72
N THR A 133 9.04 -9.61 -0.55
CA THR A 133 7.93 -10.21 0.18
C THR A 133 6.96 -9.10 0.59
N PHE A 134 5.68 -9.29 0.33
CA PHE A 134 4.64 -8.35 0.71
C PHE A 134 4.34 -8.42 2.21
N GLY A 135 4.10 -7.27 2.84
CA GLY A 135 3.59 -7.18 4.21
C GLY A 135 4.63 -7.48 5.29
N GLU A 136 4.31 -8.37 6.24
CA GLU A 136 5.08 -8.55 7.48
C GLU A 136 6.56 -8.87 7.23
N TYR A 137 6.87 -9.73 6.27
CA TYR A 137 8.25 -10.20 6.03
C TYR A 137 9.01 -9.43 4.95
N VAL A 138 8.55 -8.23 4.58
CA VAL A 138 9.27 -7.36 3.64
C VAL A 138 10.71 -7.11 4.12
N SER A 139 11.68 -7.24 3.20
CA SER A 139 13.08 -6.97 3.55
C SER A 139 13.29 -5.50 3.88
N GLN A 140 13.93 -5.21 5.02
CA GLN A 140 14.28 -3.84 5.39
C GLN A 140 15.35 -3.21 4.48
N SER A 141 15.98 -3.99 3.61
CA SER A 141 16.88 -3.50 2.56
C SER A 141 16.18 -3.22 1.23
N ALA A 142 14.88 -3.54 1.10
CA ALA A 142 14.13 -3.27 -0.12
C ALA A 142 13.88 -1.76 -0.26
N PHE A 143 13.78 -1.30 -1.50
CA PHE A 143 13.58 0.11 -1.83
C PHE A 143 12.82 0.29 -3.13
N GLY A 144 11.83 1.18 -3.12
CA GLY A 144 11.08 1.61 -4.30
C GLY A 144 9.63 1.12 -4.32
N LYS A 145 9.02 1.17 -5.51
CA LYS A 145 7.62 0.82 -5.73
C LYS A 145 7.48 -0.64 -6.16
N PHE A 146 6.53 -1.33 -5.55
CA PHE A 146 6.24 -2.73 -5.84
C PHE A 146 4.75 -2.92 -6.15
N TYR A 147 4.46 -3.89 -7.00
CA TYR A 147 3.10 -4.21 -7.44
C TYR A 147 2.88 -5.72 -7.37
N LEU A 148 1.65 -6.12 -7.08
CA LEU A 148 1.20 -7.50 -7.10
C LEU A 148 -0.30 -7.54 -7.41
N ASP A 149 -0.70 -8.57 -8.15
CA ASP A 149 -2.11 -8.96 -8.24
C ASP A 149 -2.30 -10.09 -7.23
N TYR A 150 -3.11 -9.86 -6.19
CA TYR A 150 -3.33 -10.87 -5.14
C TYR A 150 -4.83 -11.11 -4.91
N PRO A 151 -5.34 -12.31 -5.20
CA PRO A 151 -6.75 -12.61 -4.99
C PRO A 151 -7.02 -12.88 -3.51
N LEU A 152 -7.63 -11.93 -2.79
CA LEU A 152 -8.24 -12.23 -1.50
C LEU A 152 -9.49 -13.10 -1.75
N THR A 153 -9.39 -14.39 -1.46
CA THR A 153 -10.41 -15.41 -1.80
C THR A 153 -11.75 -15.30 -1.04
N LYS A 154 -11.95 -14.25 -0.24
CA LYS A 154 -13.27 -13.92 0.35
C LYS A 154 -13.44 -12.41 0.29
N ALA A 155 -14.64 -11.89 0.05
CA ALA A 155 -14.95 -10.49 0.34
C ALA A 155 -14.98 -10.27 1.88
N PRO A 156 -14.72 -9.06 2.40
CA PRO A 156 -14.98 -8.78 3.81
C PRO A 156 -16.47 -9.03 4.10
N THR A 157 -16.78 -9.92 5.04
CA THR A 157 -18.12 -9.94 5.67
C THR A 157 -18.18 -8.74 6.60
N LEU A 158 -18.96 -7.72 6.22
CA LEU A 158 -19.40 -6.67 7.13
C LEU A 158 -20.48 -7.20 8.08
#